data_AF-A0A1H5JIA2-F1
#
_entry.id   AF-A0A1H5JIA2-F1
#
_cell.length_a   1.000
_cell.length_b   1.000
_cell.length_c   1.000
_cell.angle_alpha   90.00
_cell.angle_beta   90.00
_cell.angle_gamma   90.00
#
_symmetry.space_group_name_H-M   'P 1'
#
loop_
_entity.id
_entity.type
_entity.pdbx_description
1 polymer ?
#
loop_
_entity_poly.entity_id
_entity_poly.type
_entity_poly.pdbx_seq_one_letter_code
_entity_poly.pdbx_strand_id
1 'polypeptide(L)'
;MLDHSGRWAEAYDFYLRALEADPRNGNAAGNLSLLLENRIRTGVGQTGHIAALFDKYAALAKELREGTLEFASVAVADRWDQLLPTESKGHLSHGLDDLEAVDGEYRRWVAELRLALSPAVEGLGSDDVRWDSATIEVLYGASAEEMTPPILGAMNVLKSDFLVSRRLAFEAVEEVEAGPEQSPDDSGSYIETLDYSMYGIEYSKLVLAQRSALDVLDKTAVVANEHFSVGDIPKKVAFRGFWTTKTGQMREPLVKGPGRALPNLALAELASDMEANGMYAASQALRNAGTH
;
A
#
# COMPACT_ATOMS: atom_id res chain seq x y z
N MET A 1 12.31 11.77 -2.26
CA MET A 1 10.95 11.70 -2.83
C MET A 1 10.64 10.21 -2.95
N LEU A 2 9.54 9.74 -2.35
CA LEU A 2 9.23 8.32 -2.13
C LEU A 2 9.09 7.52 -3.45
N ASP A 3 8.68 8.20 -4.51
CA ASP A 3 8.60 7.67 -5.88
C ASP A 3 9.97 7.18 -6.40
N HIS A 4 11.04 7.94 -6.13
CA HIS A 4 12.40 7.60 -6.51
C HIS A 4 13.03 6.52 -5.63
N SER A 5 12.47 6.22 -4.46
CA SER A 5 12.92 5.12 -3.58
C SER A 5 12.14 3.82 -3.79
N GLY A 6 11.22 3.77 -4.76
CA GLY A 6 10.40 2.59 -5.06
C GLY A 6 9.09 2.53 -4.28
N ARG A 7 8.81 3.50 -3.41
CA ARG A 7 7.59 3.63 -2.60
C ARG A 7 6.55 4.51 -3.32
N TRP A 8 6.30 4.16 -4.57
CA TRP A 8 5.51 4.97 -5.48
C TRP A 8 4.00 4.96 -5.15
N ALA A 9 3.46 3.87 -4.59
CA ALA A 9 2.06 3.83 -4.13
C ALA A 9 1.84 4.83 -2.97
N GLU A 10 2.76 4.87 -2.01
CA GLU A 10 2.70 5.85 -0.92
C GLU A 10 2.91 7.28 -1.43
N ALA A 11 3.83 7.49 -2.39
CA ALA A 11 4.01 8.79 -3.02
C ALA A 11 2.72 9.26 -3.72
N TYR A 12 2.02 8.35 -4.42
CA TYR A 12 0.72 8.61 -5.03
C TYR A 12 -0.30 9.09 -3.99
N ASP A 13 -0.44 8.37 -2.87
CA ASP A 13 -1.32 8.77 -1.76
C ASP A 13 -0.96 10.13 -1.17
N PHE A 14 0.33 10.44 -0.99
CA PHE A 14 0.74 11.74 -0.47
C PHE A 14 0.42 12.90 -1.41
N TYR A 15 0.55 12.71 -2.72
CA TYR A 15 0.14 13.73 -3.69
C TYR A 15 -1.38 13.95 -3.67
N LEU A 16 -2.17 12.89 -3.52
CA LEU A 16 -3.62 13.02 -3.39
C LEU A 16 -4.03 13.72 -2.10
N ARG A 17 -3.44 13.35 -0.96
CA ARG A 17 -3.67 14.07 0.31
C ARG A 17 -3.26 15.54 0.23
N ALA A 18 -2.20 15.86 -0.51
CA ALA A 18 -1.80 17.24 -0.75
C ALA A 18 -2.84 18.01 -1.59
N LEU A 19 -3.48 17.36 -2.56
CA LEU A 19 -4.58 17.91 -3.35
C LEU A 19 -5.88 18.02 -2.55
N GLU A 20 -6.16 17.09 -1.64
CA GLU A 20 -7.29 17.17 -0.72
C GLU A 20 -7.12 18.35 0.26
N ALA A 21 -5.92 18.53 0.79
CA ALA A 21 -5.60 19.61 1.72
C ALA A 21 -5.56 20.99 1.05
N ASP A 22 -5.02 21.09 -0.17
CA ASP A 22 -5.13 22.29 -1.01
C ASP A 22 -5.48 21.92 -2.46
N PRO A 23 -6.76 22.03 -2.85
CA PRO A 23 -7.21 21.73 -4.21
C PRO A 23 -6.60 22.60 -5.31
N ARG A 24 -5.89 23.68 -4.95
CA ARG A 24 -5.17 24.54 -5.92
C ARG A 24 -3.75 24.05 -6.19
N ASN A 25 -3.27 23.01 -5.52
CA ASN A 25 -1.88 22.56 -5.57
C ASN A 25 -1.51 21.89 -6.91
N GLY A 26 -1.33 22.70 -7.96
CA GLY A 26 -0.93 22.20 -9.28
C GLY A 26 0.43 21.50 -9.31
N ASN A 27 1.30 21.80 -8.35
CA ASN A 27 2.57 21.09 -8.22
C ASN A 27 2.37 19.64 -7.76
N ALA A 28 1.44 19.37 -6.86
CA ALA A 28 1.09 18.00 -6.48
C ALA A 28 0.50 17.23 -7.67
N ALA A 29 -0.43 17.83 -8.42
CA ALA A 29 -0.99 17.23 -9.64
C ALA A 29 0.07 16.93 -10.70
N GLY A 30 1.01 17.86 -10.94
CA GLY A 30 2.09 17.69 -11.91
C GLY A 30 3.08 16.59 -11.53
N ASN A 31 3.49 16.53 -10.25
CA ASN A 31 4.36 15.46 -9.76
C ASN A 31 3.66 14.10 -9.75
N LEU A 32 2.36 14.06 -9.43
CA LEU A 32 1.54 12.85 -9.52
C LEU A 32 1.49 12.32 -10.96
N SER A 33 1.30 13.22 -11.93
CA SER A 33 1.33 12.90 -13.34
C SER A 33 2.71 12.36 -13.76
N LEU A 34 3.82 13.00 -13.37
CA LEU A 34 5.17 12.50 -13.64
C LEU A 34 5.44 11.10 -13.04
N LEU A 35 4.94 10.85 -11.82
CA LEU A 35 5.02 9.53 -11.20
C LEU A 35 4.33 8.48 -12.07
N LEU A 36 3.11 8.76 -12.56
CA LEU A 36 2.35 7.86 -13.43
C LEU A 36 3.04 7.67 -14.79
N GLU A 37 3.62 8.71 -15.37
CA GLU A 37 4.42 8.62 -16.61
C GLU A 37 5.59 7.65 -16.45
N ASN A 38 6.30 7.73 -15.31
CA ASN A 38 7.37 6.77 -15.00
C ASN A 38 6.84 5.34 -14.94
N ARG A 39 5.65 5.11 -14.38
CA ARG A 39 5.02 3.78 -14.33
C ARG A 39 4.69 3.26 -15.73
N ILE A 40 4.07 4.09 -16.57
CA ILE A 40 3.75 3.77 -17.97
C ILE A 40 5.03 3.34 -18.70
N ARG A 41 6.12 4.11 -18.57
CA ARG A 41 7.40 3.81 -19.21
C ARG A 41 8.03 2.50 -18.75
N THR A 42 7.84 2.13 -17.47
CA THR A 42 8.32 0.83 -16.96
C THR A 42 7.47 -0.36 -17.42
N GLY A 43 6.26 -0.10 -17.93
CA GLY A 43 5.33 -1.14 -18.39
C GLY A 43 4.74 -2.00 -17.27
N VAL A 44 4.91 -1.61 -16.02
CA VAL A 44 4.43 -2.40 -14.87
C VAL A 44 3.02 -1.99 -14.50
N GLY A 45 2.11 -2.95 -14.57
CA GLY A 45 0.71 -2.84 -14.19
C GLY A 45 -0.24 -2.45 -15.32
N GLN A 46 -1.43 -1.94 -14.98
CA GLN A 46 -2.47 -1.66 -15.98
C GLN A 46 -2.20 -0.36 -16.72
N THR A 47 -1.28 -0.42 -17.69
CA THR A 47 -0.77 0.74 -18.42
C THR A 47 -1.86 1.62 -19.02
N GLY A 48 -2.96 1.04 -19.52
CA GLY A 48 -4.12 1.81 -20.01
C GLY A 48 -4.81 2.63 -18.90
N HIS A 49 -5.10 2.02 -17.76
CA HIS A 49 -5.69 2.69 -16.58
C HIS A 49 -4.74 3.77 -16.02
N ILE A 50 -3.46 3.43 -15.84
CA ILE A 50 -2.43 4.36 -15.38
C ILE A 50 -2.30 5.56 -16.35
N ALA A 51 -2.37 5.31 -17.67
CA ALA A 51 -2.33 6.36 -18.68
C ALA A 51 -3.57 7.27 -18.65
N ALA A 52 -4.76 6.73 -18.36
CA ALA A 52 -5.96 7.54 -18.19
C ALA A 52 -5.87 8.47 -16.96
N LEU A 53 -5.29 7.98 -15.86
CA LEU A 53 -5.03 8.79 -14.67
C LEU A 53 -3.91 9.81 -14.90
N PHE A 54 -2.87 9.45 -15.66
CA PHE A 54 -1.84 10.39 -16.08
C PHE A 54 -2.48 11.56 -16.84
N ASP A 55 -3.33 11.28 -17.83
CA ASP A 55 -4.01 12.31 -18.63
C ASP A 55 -4.88 13.22 -17.74
N LYS A 56 -5.63 12.63 -16.79
CA LYS A 56 -6.44 13.37 -15.80
C LYS A 56 -5.59 14.35 -15.00
N TYR A 57 -4.49 13.89 -14.40
CA TYR A 57 -3.66 14.73 -13.54
C TYR A 57 -2.76 15.69 -14.32
N ALA A 58 -2.39 15.36 -15.56
CA ALA A 58 -1.70 16.28 -16.46
C ALA A 58 -2.60 17.47 -16.81
N ALA A 59 -3.87 17.21 -17.14
CA ALA A 59 -4.85 18.26 -17.38
C ALA A 59 -5.08 19.13 -16.13
N LEU A 60 -5.24 18.49 -14.97
CA LEU A 60 -5.41 19.20 -13.70
C LEU A 60 -4.19 20.08 -13.35
N ALA A 61 -2.97 19.60 -13.57
CA ALA A 61 -1.76 20.37 -13.30
C ALA A 61 -1.69 21.68 -14.12
N LYS A 62 -2.16 21.64 -15.37
CA LYS A 62 -2.25 22.81 -16.27
C LYS A 62 -3.34 23.78 -15.85
N GLU A 63 -4.49 23.26 -15.43
CA GLU A 63 -5.57 24.10 -14.89
C GLU A 63 -5.13 24.82 -13.61
N LEU A 64 -4.39 24.12 -12.75
CA LEU A 64 -3.88 24.60 -11.47
C LEU A 64 -2.51 25.31 -11.59
N ARG A 65 -2.24 25.92 -12.75
CA ARG A 65 -0.97 26.59 -13.02
C ARG A 65 -0.64 27.68 -11.98
N GLU A 66 -1.62 28.50 -11.61
CA GLU A 66 -1.43 29.57 -10.62
C GLU A 66 -1.01 29.03 -9.25
N GLY A 67 -1.60 27.92 -8.80
CA GLY A 67 -1.16 27.29 -7.55
C GLY A 67 0.24 26.67 -7.67
N THR A 68 0.65 26.21 -8.85
CA THR A 68 2.06 25.82 -9.08
C THR A 68 2.99 27.03 -8.90
N LEU A 69 2.61 28.21 -9.38
CA LEU A 69 3.41 29.43 -9.20
C LEU A 69 3.48 29.88 -7.73
N GLU A 70 2.42 29.63 -6.95
CA GLU A 70 2.37 29.94 -5.51
C GLU A 70 3.37 29.12 -4.70
N PHE A 71 3.53 27.82 -5.02
CA PHE A 71 4.35 26.88 -4.23
C PHE A 71 5.69 26.49 -4.85
N ALA A 72 5.90 26.76 -6.14
CA ALA A 72 7.09 26.35 -6.87
C ALA A 72 7.69 27.51 -7.69
N SER A 73 7.97 27.29 -8.98
CA SER A 73 8.60 28.30 -9.85
C SER A 73 7.96 28.32 -11.23
N VAL A 74 8.20 29.40 -11.97
CA VAL A 74 7.78 29.53 -13.38
C VAL A 74 8.27 28.35 -14.21
N ALA A 75 9.52 27.92 -14.01
CA ALA A 75 10.09 26.76 -14.73
C ALA A 75 9.35 25.44 -14.43
N VAL A 76 8.84 25.27 -13.21
CA VAL A 76 8.03 24.08 -12.84
C VAL A 76 6.64 24.17 -13.46
N ALA A 77 6.02 25.35 -13.45
CA ALA A 77 4.73 25.56 -14.10
C ALA A 77 4.81 25.33 -15.63
N ASP A 78 5.84 25.89 -16.28
CA ASP A 78 6.09 25.67 -17.72
C ASP A 78 6.34 24.20 -18.04
N ARG A 79 6.98 23.45 -17.12
CA ARG A 79 7.17 22.00 -17.26
C ARG A 79 5.83 21.26 -17.27
N TRP A 80 4.88 21.65 -16.41
CA TRP A 80 3.55 21.03 -16.38
C TRP A 80 2.71 21.41 -17.60
N ASP A 81 2.84 22.64 -18.11
CA ASP A 81 2.21 23.08 -19.36
C ASP A 81 2.62 22.21 -20.56
N GLN A 82 3.84 21.70 -20.55
CA GLN A 82 4.42 20.85 -21.60
C GLN A 82 4.01 19.36 -21.51
N LEU A 83 3.33 18.91 -20.45
CA LEU A 83 2.87 17.52 -20.36
C LEU A 83 1.91 17.20 -21.50
N LEU A 84 2.20 16.16 -22.29
CA LEU A 84 1.34 15.76 -23.40
C LEU A 84 0.46 14.59 -22.97
N PRO A 85 -0.87 14.66 -23.19
CA PRO A 85 -1.72 13.52 -22.91
C PRO A 85 -1.34 12.33 -23.79
N THR A 86 -1.52 11.14 -23.25
CA THR A 86 -1.38 9.85 -23.94
C THR A 86 -2.58 9.51 -24.81
N GLU A 87 -3.71 10.21 -24.63
CA GLU A 87 -5.00 9.91 -25.26
C GLU A 87 -5.50 8.51 -24.90
N SER A 88 -5.24 8.08 -23.67
CA SER A 88 -5.62 6.76 -23.20
C SER A 88 -7.14 6.56 -23.25
N LYS A 89 -7.55 5.36 -23.65
CA LYS A 89 -8.94 4.88 -23.56
C LYS A 89 -9.17 3.99 -22.34
N GLY A 90 -8.20 3.92 -21.43
CA GLY A 90 -8.35 3.18 -20.17
C GLY A 90 -9.38 3.83 -19.25
N HIS A 91 -9.88 3.07 -18.29
CA HIS A 91 -10.82 3.57 -17.30
C HIS A 91 -10.07 4.26 -16.14
N LEU A 92 -10.69 5.25 -15.51
CA LEU A 92 -10.13 5.93 -14.33
C LEU A 92 -10.24 5.07 -13.05
N SER A 93 -11.13 4.08 -13.04
CA SER A 93 -11.35 3.15 -11.94
C SER A 93 -12.01 1.88 -12.48
N HIS A 94 -11.92 0.78 -11.73
CA HIS A 94 -12.50 -0.53 -12.04
C HIS A 94 -13.16 -1.13 -10.79
N GLY A 95 -14.17 -1.98 -10.99
CA GLY A 95 -14.79 -2.79 -9.94
C GLY A 95 -15.81 -2.07 -9.05
N LEU A 96 -16.28 -0.88 -9.44
CA LEU A 96 -17.21 -0.05 -8.67
C LEU A 96 -18.59 0.12 -9.33
N ASP A 97 -18.93 -0.73 -10.30
CA ASP A 97 -20.17 -0.58 -11.09
C ASP A 97 -21.44 -1.06 -10.34
N ASP A 98 -21.30 -1.96 -9.36
CA ASP A 98 -22.40 -2.53 -8.59
C ASP A 98 -22.15 -2.38 -7.08
N LEU A 99 -22.32 -1.16 -6.57
CA LEU A 99 -22.15 -0.82 -5.16
C LEU A 99 -23.39 -1.14 -4.30
N GLU A 100 -24.48 -1.59 -4.90
CA GLU A 100 -25.68 -2.06 -4.19
C GLU A 100 -25.60 -3.56 -3.86
N ALA A 101 -24.59 -4.26 -4.37
CA ALA A 101 -24.28 -5.63 -3.99
C ALA A 101 -23.96 -5.75 -2.49
N VAL A 102 -24.10 -6.96 -1.94
CA VAL A 102 -23.87 -7.26 -0.50
C VAL A 102 -22.47 -6.84 -0.02
N ASP A 103 -21.47 -6.84 -0.90
CA ASP A 103 -20.10 -6.40 -0.59
C ASP A 103 -19.76 -4.99 -1.11
N GLY A 104 -20.76 -4.21 -1.52
CA GLY A 104 -20.60 -2.88 -2.11
C GLY A 104 -19.92 -1.87 -1.18
N GLU A 105 -20.30 -1.84 0.10
CA GLU A 105 -19.65 -0.99 1.12
C GLU A 105 -18.19 -1.38 1.32
N TYR A 106 -17.90 -2.69 1.41
CA TYR A 106 -16.54 -3.19 1.51
C TYR A 106 -15.70 -2.81 0.28
N ARG A 107 -16.25 -2.96 -0.94
CA ARG A 107 -15.57 -2.57 -2.18
C ARG A 107 -15.27 -1.07 -2.21
N ARG A 108 -16.23 -0.24 -1.79
CA ARG A 108 -16.05 1.22 -1.70
C ARG A 108 -14.94 1.56 -0.72
N TRP A 109 -14.98 1.00 0.49
CA TRP A 109 -13.95 1.21 1.52
C TRP A 109 -12.56 0.78 1.05
N VAL A 110 -12.45 -0.37 0.38
CA VAL A 110 -11.18 -0.84 -0.19
C VAL A 110 -10.67 0.11 -1.27
N ALA A 111 -11.53 0.61 -2.15
CA ALA A 111 -11.13 1.51 -3.23
C ALA A 111 -10.74 2.90 -2.69
N GLU A 112 -11.49 3.45 -1.73
CA GLU A 112 -11.22 4.75 -1.10
C GLU A 112 -9.88 4.76 -0.37
N LEU A 113 -9.57 3.68 0.35
CA LEU A 113 -8.29 3.52 1.06
C LEU A 113 -7.19 2.87 0.21
N ARG A 114 -7.46 2.58 -1.07
CA ARG A 114 -6.54 1.93 -2.03
C ARG A 114 -5.92 0.63 -1.50
N LEU A 115 -6.72 -0.17 -0.82
CA LEU A 115 -6.29 -1.41 -0.18
C LEU A 115 -6.37 -2.63 -1.11
N ALA A 116 -6.69 -2.45 -2.39
CA ALA A 116 -6.72 -3.54 -3.35
C ALA A 116 -5.32 -4.03 -3.69
N LEU A 117 -5.09 -5.35 -3.58
CA LEU A 117 -3.85 -5.96 -4.06
C LEU A 117 -3.94 -6.16 -5.56
N SER A 118 -3.85 -5.06 -6.30
CA SER A 118 -3.88 -5.05 -7.76
C SER A 118 -2.76 -4.16 -8.30
N PRO A 119 -2.37 -4.34 -9.56
CA PRO A 119 -1.44 -3.42 -10.20
C PRO A 119 -2.13 -2.15 -10.76
N ALA A 120 -3.36 -1.86 -10.32
CA ALA A 120 -4.05 -0.59 -10.55
C ALA A 120 -3.76 0.39 -9.39
N VAL A 121 -4.02 1.67 -9.60
CA VAL A 121 -3.73 2.73 -8.62
C VAL A 121 -4.99 3.36 -8.04
N GLU A 122 -6.13 3.19 -8.70
CA GLU A 122 -7.45 3.59 -8.21
C GLU A 122 -8.47 2.49 -8.49
N GLY A 123 -9.47 2.38 -7.61
CA GLY A 123 -10.48 1.33 -7.69
C GLY A 123 -9.95 -0.05 -7.26
N LEU A 124 -10.63 -1.10 -7.70
CA LEU A 124 -10.26 -2.48 -7.36
C LEU A 124 -9.28 -3.11 -8.38
N GLY A 125 -9.06 -2.44 -9.51
CA GLY A 125 -8.20 -2.91 -10.58
C GLY A 125 -8.76 -4.07 -11.41
N SER A 126 -9.99 -4.51 -11.20
CA SER A 126 -10.68 -5.39 -12.14
C SER A 126 -12.18 -5.28 -11.93
N ASP A 127 -12.94 -5.55 -12.98
CA ASP A 127 -14.39 -5.71 -12.92
C ASP A 127 -14.78 -7.17 -12.58
N ASP A 128 -13.77 -8.06 -12.44
CA ASP A 128 -13.96 -9.44 -11.97
C ASP A 128 -14.31 -9.51 -10.49
N VAL A 129 -15.02 -10.60 -10.12
CA VAL A 129 -15.33 -10.94 -8.72
C VAL A 129 -14.05 -11.14 -7.87
N ARG A 130 -12.93 -11.51 -8.50
CA ARG A 130 -11.62 -11.73 -7.85
C ARG A 130 -10.62 -10.66 -8.28
N TRP A 131 -10.77 -9.46 -7.71
CA TRP A 131 -10.02 -8.27 -8.11
C TRP A 131 -8.62 -8.12 -7.47
N ASP A 132 -8.32 -8.85 -6.38
CA ASP A 132 -6.97 -8.93 -5.79
C ASP A 132 -5.99 -9.75 -6.65
N SER A 133 -5.63 -9.17 -7.80
CA SER A 133 -4.92 -9.80 -8.91
C SER A 133 -3.40 -9.78 -8.81
N ALA A 134 -2.80 -9.12 -7.81
CA ALA A 134 -1.35 -9.03 -7.65
C ALA A 134 -0.69 -10.41 -7.73
N THR A 135 0.26 -10.58 -8.64
CA THR A 135 0.93 -11.86 -8.90
C THR A 135 2.37 -11.62 -9.35
N ILE A 136 3.18 -12.67 -9.32
CA ILE A 136 4.51 -12.66 -9.94
C ILE A 136 4.30 -12.92 -11.44
N GLU A 137 4.47 -11.87 -12.25
CA GLU A 137 4.24 -11.94 -13.71
C GLU A 137 5.39 -12.65 -14.45
N VAL A 138 6.63 -12.51 -13.95
CA VAL A 138 7.82 -13.06 -14.60
C VAL A 138 8.71 -13.73 -13.56
N LEU A 139 9.10 -14.98 -13.85
CA LEU A 139 10.12 -15.71 -13.12
C LEU A 139 11.36 -15.85 -13.98
N TYR A 140 12.53 -15.66 -13.37
CA TYR A 140 13.83 -15.91 -13.98
C TYR A 140 14.45 -17.13 -13.32
N GLY A 141 14.84 -18.13 -14.10
CA GLY A 141 15.49 -19.34 -13.61
C GLY A 141 16.37 -20.01 -14.66
N ALA A 142 17.40 -20.72 -14.20
CA ALA A 142 18.31 -21.56 -14.96
C ALA A 142 17.89 -23.05 -14.98
N SER A 143 16.91 -23.47 -14.18
CA SER A 143 16.46 -24.86 -14.12
C SER A 143 14.95 -25.05 -13.91
N ALA A 144 14.45 -26.26 -14.18
CA ALA A 144 13.05 -26.62 -14.00
C ALA A 144 12.58 -26.66 -12.53
N GLU A 145 13.48 -26.97 -11.60
CA GLU A 145 13.22 -26.90 -10.15
C GLU A 145 13.08 -25.44 -9.68
N GLU A 146 13.62 -24.49 -10.44
CA GLU A 146 13.37 -23.05 -10.27
C GLU A 146 12.08 -22.56 -10.98
N MET A 147 11.37 -23.41 -11.73
CA MET A 147 10.16 -23.02 -12.49
C MET A 147 8.86 -23.05 -11.68
N THR A 148 8.83 -23.66 -10.49
CA THR A 148 7.75 -23.47 -9.49
C THR A 148 8.36 -23.07 -8.14
N PRO A 149 9.00 -21.89 -8.06
CA PRO A 149 9.80 -21.53 -6.91
C PRO A 149 8.90 -21.34 -5.68
N PRO A 150 9.35 -21.72 -4.47
CA PRO A 150 8.59 -21.57 -3.21
C PRO A 150 7.98 -20.18 -3.00
N ILE A 151 8.58 -19.16 -3.62
CA ILE A 151 8.10 -17.78 -3.64
C ILE A 151 6.64 -17.64 -4.13
N LEU A 152 6.17 -18.47 -5.07
CA LEU A 152 4.77 -18.42 -5.54
C LEU A 152 3.80 -18.80 -4.42
N GLY A 153 4.10 -19.88 -3.69
CA GLY A 153 3.31 -20.30 -2.53
C GLY A 153 3.38 -19.28 -1.39
N ALA A 154 4.58 -18.76 -1.13
CA ALA A 154 4.80 -17.71 -0.15
C ALA A 154 3.98 -16.44 -0.45
N MET A 155 3.95 -16.00 -1.72
CA MET A 155 3.12 -14.87 -2.15
C MET A 155 1.62 -15.14 -1.94
N ASN A 156 1.15 -16.36 -2.20
CA ASN A 156 -0.26 -16.71 -1.93
C ASN A 156 -0.60 -16.64 -0.44
N VAL A 157 0.32 -17.06 0.45
CA VAL A 157 0.15 -16.91 1.90
C VAL A 157 0.09 -15.45 2.30
N LEU A 158 1.04 -14.62 1.84
CA LEU A 158 1.07 -13.18 2.12
C LEU A 158 -0.22 -12.50 1.64
N LYS A 159 -0.68 -12.81 0.43
CA LYS A 159 -1.95 -12.32 -0.10
C LYS A 159 -3.10 -12.73 0.81
N SER A 160 -3.26 -14.03 1.09
CA SER A 160 -4.35 -14.54 1.94
C SER A 160 -4.38 -13.87 3.30
N ASP A 161 -3.23 -13.72 3.95
CA ASP A 161 -3.12 -13.09 5.27
C ASP A 161 -3.46 -11.60 5.23
N PHE A 162 -3.02 -10.90 4.18
CA PHE A 162 -3.42 -9.50 3.95
C PHE A 162 -4.93 -9.38 3.75
N LEU A 163 -5.56 -10.25 2.96
CA LEU A 163 -7.00 -10.21 2.70
C LEU A 163 -7.81 -10.42 3.99
N VAL A 164 -7.37 -11.34 4.85
CA VAL A 164 -7.99 -11.54 6.18
C VAL A 164 -7.79 -10.30 7.06
N SER A 165 -6.58 -9.75 7.11
CA SER A 165 -6.28 -8.54 7.89
C SER A 165 -7.16 -7.36 7.46
N ARG A 166 -7.27 -7.13 6.14
CA ARG A 166 -8.07 -6.07 5.53
C ARG A 166 -9.56 -6.24 5.83
N ARG A 167 -10.08 -7.47 5.73
CA ARG A 167 -11.48 -7.76 6.01
C ARG A 167 -11.82 -7.55 7.48
N LEU A 168 -10.96 -8.02 8.39
CA LEU A 168 -11.12 -7.78 9.83
C LEU A 168 -11.09 -6.29 10.17
N ALA A 169 -10.21 -5.52 9.51
CA ALA A 169 -10.14 -4.07 9.70
C ALA A 169 -11.44 -3.39 9.28
N PHE A 170 -11.97 -3.72 8.10
CA PHE A 170 -13.25 -3.18 7.62
C PHE A 170 -14.39 -3.48 8.60
N GLU A 171 -14.58 -4.75 8.95
CA GLU A 171 -15.66 -5.17 9.84
C GLU A 171 -15.56 -4.49 11.21
N ALA A 172 -14.35 -4.38 11.76
CA ALA A 172 -14.14 -3.73 13.04
C ALA A 172 -14.38 -2.21 13.00
N VAL A 173 -13.97 -1.54 11.92
CA VAL A 173 -14.17 -0.09 11.78
C VAL A 173 -15.65 0.23 11.65
N GLU A 174 -16.39 -0.50 10.80
CA GLU A 174 -17.84 -0.32 10.64
C GLU A 174 -18.58 -0.53 11.97
N GLU A 175 -18.22 -1.57 12.73
CA GLU A 175 -18.83 -1.85 14.03
C GLU A 175 -18.50 -0.76 15.07
N VAL A 176 -17.25 -0.26 15.12
CA VAL A 176 -16.84 0.80 16.05
C VAL A 176 -17.45 2.15 15.69
N GLU A 177 -17.60 2.47 14.41
CA GLU A 177 -18.20 3.73 13.95
C GLU A 177 -19.71 3.79 14.21
N ALA A 178 -20.39 2.64 14.28
CA ALA A 178 -21.81 2.56 14.63
C ALA A 178 -22.12 3.07 16.05
N GLY A 179 -21.14 3.04 16.95
CA GLY A 179 -21.22 3.62 18.29
C GLY A 179 -20.52 2.79 19.36
N PRO A 180 -20.49 3.28 20.61
CA PRO A 180 -19.85 2.59 21.72
C PRO A 180 -20.67 1.43 22.30
N GLU A 181 -21.90 1.23 21.80
CA GLU A 181 -22.79 0.18 22.27
C GLU A 181 -22.30 -1.19 21.81
N GLN A 182 -22.31 -2.18 22.72
CA GLN A 182 -21.91 -3.54 22.41
C GLN A 182 -22.76 -4.10 21.26
N SER A 183 -22.09 -4.68 20.26
CA SER A 183 -22.76 -5.29 19.11
C SER A 183 -23.79 -6.36 19.54
N PRO A 184 -24.97 -6.44 18.90
CA PRO A 184 -25.96 -7.49 19.18
C PRO A 184 -25.43 -8.92 18.97
N ASP A 185 -24.42 -9.08 18.11
CA ASP A 185 -23.78 -10.38 17.85
C ASP A 185 -22.68 -10.71 18.87
N ASP A 186 -22.33 -9.77 19.75
CA ASP A 186 -21.39 -10.01 20.84
C ASP A 186 -22.10 -10.69 22.02
N SER A 187 -21.88 -12.00 22.12
CA SER A 187 -22.37 -12.84 23.23
C SER A 187 -21.65 -12.62 24.57
N GLY A 188 -20.61 -11.77 24.60
CA GLY A 188 -19.81 -11.47 25.77
C GLY A 188 -20.55 -10.68 26.84
N SER A 189 -20.06 -10.76 28.07
CA SER A 189 -20.45 -9.86 29.16
C SER A 189 -19.17 -9.33 29.79
N TYR A 190 -18.99 -8.01 29.73
CA TYR A 190 -17.78 -7.34 30.17
C TYR A 190 -18.06 -6.57 31.46
N ILE A 191 -17.13 -6.63 32.42
CA ILE A 191 -17.25 -5.91 33.69
C ILE A 191 -16.85 -4.44 33.46
N GLU A 192 -17.73 -3.51 33.82
CA GLU A 192 -17.41 -2.08 33.83
C GLU A 192 -16.34 -1.76 34.88
N THR A 193 -15.19 -1.31 34.41
CA THR A 193 -14.00 -1.01 35.22
C THR A 193 -13.87 0.47 35.60
N LEU A 194 -14.75 1.34 35.10
CA LEU A 194 -14.77 2.80 35.30
C LEU A 194 -13.48 3.50 34.85
N ASP A 195 -12.71 2.87 33.98
CA ASP A 195 -11.46 3.38 33.40
C ASP A 195 -11.63 3.82 31.93
N TYR A 196 -12.86 3.80 31.42
CA TYR A 196 -13.21 4.07 30.02
C TYR A 196 -12.56 3.10 29.02
N SER A 197 -12.15 1.91 29.48
CA SER A 197 -11.70 0.84 28.59
C SER A 197 -12.86 0.33 27.74
N MET A 198 -12.62 0.21 26.44
CA MET A 198 -13.60 -0.33 25.50
C MET A 198 -13.36 -1.84 25.35
N TYR A 199 -14.39 -2.62 25.65
CA TYR A 199 -14.41 -4.08 25.52
C TYR A 199 -15.49 -4.49 24.54
N GLY A 200 -15.25 -5.54 23.79
CA GLY A 200 -16.16 -6.02 22.76
C GLY A 200 -15.44 -6.82 21.69
N ILE A 201 -16.20 -7.60 20.93
CA ILE A 201 -15.69 -8.29 19.75
C ILE A 201 -15.15 -7.27 18.74
N GLU A 202 -15.84 -6.15 18.53
CA GLU A 202 -15.47 -5.09 17.59
C GLU A 202 -14.10 -4.48 17.90
N TYR A 203 -13.85 -4.10 19.16
CA TYR A 203 -12.56 -3.56 19.60
C TYR A 203 -11.46 -4.62 19.52
N SER A 204 -11.78 -5.87 19.87
CA SER A 204 -10.83 -6.99 19.79
C SER A 204 -10.45 -7.31 18.33
N LYS A 205 -11.42 -7.28 17.42
CA LYS A 205 -11.19 -7.41 15.97
C LYS A 205 -10.29 -6.30 15.45
N LEU A 206 -10.50 -5.05 15.89
CA LEU A 206 -9.68 -3.92 15.46
C LEU A 206 -8.20 -4.12 15.87
N VAL A 207 -7.96 -4.50 17.13
CA VAL A 207 -6.61 -4.80 17.62
C VAL A 207 -6.00 -6.00 16.89
N LEU A 208 -6.79 -7.04 16.62
CA LEU A 208 -6.35 -8.21 15.88
C LEU A 208 -5.99 -7.87 14.42
N ALA A 209 -6.79 -7.03 13.75
CA ALA A 209 -6.54 -6.58 12.39
C ALA A 209 -5.21 -5.82 12.29
N GLN A 210 -4.96 -4.88 13.21
CA GLN A 210 -3.70 -4.14 13.31
C GLN A 210 -2.49 -5.07 13.52
N ARG A 211 -2.62 -6.06 14.41
CA ARG A 211 -1.57 -7.06 14.65
C ARG A 211 -1.32 -7.91 13.42
N SER A 212 -2.38 -8.42 12.80
CA SER A 212 -2.31 -9.27 11.62
C SER A 212 -1.67 -8.55 10.43
N ALA A 213 -1.97 -7.26 10.23
CA ALA A 213 -1.33 -6.43 9.21
C ALA A 213 0.20 -6.32 9.40
N LEU A 214 0.67 -6.19 10.64
CA LEU A 214 2.11 -6.15 10.94
C LEU A 214 2.76 -7.54 10.90
N ASP A 215 2.02 -8.60 11.19
CA ASP A 215 2.48 -9.97 10.98
C ASP A 215 2.68 -10.29 9.49
N VAL A 216 1.90 -9.69 8.58
CA VAL A 216 2.14 -9.76 7.12
C VAL A 216 3.50 -9.16 6.77
N LEU A 217 3.90 -8.05 7.40
CA LEU A 217 5.25 -7.48 7.23
C LEU A 217 6.33 -8.44 7.73
N ASP A 218 6.19 -9.02 8.93
CA ASP A 218 7.16 -9.99 9.45
C ASP A 218 7.28 -11.21 8.52
N LYS A 219 6.17 -11.72 8.01
CA LYS A 219 6.16 -12.80 7.00
C LYS A 219 6.84 -12.36 5.71
N THR A 220 6.66 -11.12 5.26
CA THR A 220 7.35 -10.59 4.07
C THR A 220 8.87 -10.64 4.23
N ALA A 221 9.38 -10.31 5.42
CA ALA A 221 10.81 -10.45 5.71
C ALA A 221 11.28 -11.91 5.77
N VAL A 222 10.47 -12.83 6.30
CA VAL A 222 10.76 -14.28 6.26
C VAL A 222 10.84 -14.78 4.82
N VAL A 223 9.89 -14.38 3.97
CA VAL A 223 9.86 -14.72 2.54
C VAL A 223 11.08 -14.15 1.83
N ALA A 224 11.47 -12.90 2.12
CA ALA A 224 12.68 -12.31 1.57
C ALA A 224 13.96 -13.03 2.06
N ASN A 225 14.02 -13.44 3.33
CA ASN A 225 15.14 -14.23 3.87
C ASN A 225 15.34 -15.54 3.10
N GLU A 226 14.26 -16.25 2.80
CA GLU A 226 14.30 -17.49 2.01
C GLU A 226 14.63 -17.20 0.54
N HIS A 227 13.90 -16.28 -0.10
CA HIS A 227 14.04 -15.99 -1.52
C HIS A 227 15.44 -15.49 -1.90
N PHE A 228 16.01 -14.60 -1.09
CA PHE A 228 17.37 -14.09 -1.31
C PHE A 228 18.45 -14.96 -0.67
N SER A 229 18.09 -16.10 -0.07
CA SER A 229 19.00 -17.03 0.59
C SER A 229 19.93 -16.34 1.60
N VAL A 230 19.35 -15.43 2.40
CA VAL A 230 20.10 -14.61 3.35
C VAL A 230 20.65 -15.45 4.50
N GLY A 231 19.93 -16.50 4.91
CA GLY A 231 20.40 -17.52 5.84
C GLY A 231 20.06 -17.28 7.31
N ASP A 232 19.19 -16.31 7.63
CA ASP A 232 18.73 -16.11 9.00
C ASP A 232 17.78 -17.23 9.44
N ILE A 233 17.73 -17.48 10.74
CA ILE A 233 16.81 -18.44 11.34
C ILE A 233 15.38 -17.86 11.26
N PRO A 234 14.41 -18.47 10.52
CA PRO A 234 13.12 -17.86 10.24
C PRO A 234 12.35 -17.35 11.46
N LYS A 235 12.32 -18.11 12.56
CA LYS A 235 11.66 -17.72 13.82
C LYS A 235 12.28 -16.51 14.54
N LYS A 236 13.42 -16.00 14.07
CA LYS A 236 14.10 -14.82 14.60
C LYS A 236 14.05 -13.63 13.63
N VAL A 237 13.49 -13.82 12.45
CA VAL A 237 13.34 -12.76 11.46
C VAL A 237 12.16 -11.90 11.86
N ALA A 238 12.38 -10.60 11.94
CA ALA A 238 11.36 -9.59 12.12
C ALA A 238 11.58 -8.50 11.08
N PHE A 239 10.50 -7.93 10.54
CA PHE A 239 10.54 -6.99 9.43
C PHE A 239 11.49 -5.83 9.71
N ARG A 240 11.37 -5.20 10.88
CA ARG A 240 12.17 -4.03 11.25
C ARG A 240 13.68 -4.29 11.20
N GLY A 241 14.12 -5.49 11.58
CA GLY A 241 15.53 -5.82 11.74
C GLY A 241 16.17 -6.54 10.55
N PHE A 242 15.40 -6.85 9.50
CA PHE A 242 15.86 -7.77 8.45
C PHE A 242 16.71 -7.12 7.36
N TRP A 243 16.43 -5.86 6.99
CA TRP A 243 16.87 -5.28 5.71
C TRP A 243 18.31 -4.77 5.70
N THR A 244 18.79 -4.24 6.83
CA THR A 244 20.09 -3.57 6.93
C THR A 244 21.03 -4.26 7.91
N THR A 245 22.32 -4.01 7.74
CA THR A 245 23.33 -4.37 8.74
C THR A 245 23.26 -3.39 9.91
N LYS A 246 24.00 -3.67 11.00
CA LYS A 246 24.14 -2.76 12.14
C LYS A 246 24.70 -1.37 11.77
N THR A 247 25.34 -1.24 10.61
CA THR A 247 25.87 0.03 10.11
C THR A 247 24.88 0.78 9.21
N GLY A 248 23.64 0.28 9.08
CA GLY A 248 22.60 0.87 8.24
C GLY A 248 22.75 0.57 6.74
N GLN A 249 23.72 -0.26 6.35
CA GLN A 249 23.89 -0.63 4.94
C GLN A 249 22.96 -1.77 4.56
N MET A 250 22.42 -1.75 3.34
CA MET A 250 21.65 -2.88 2.81
C MET A 250 22.48 -4.16 2.86
N ARG A 251 21.84 -5.26 3.27
CA ARG A 251 22.52 -6.56 3.34
C ARG A 251 22.92 -7.03 1.93
N GLU A 252 24.13 -7.57 1.82
CA GLU A 252 24.74 -7.96 0.55
C GLU A 252 23.83 -8.85 -0.34
N PRO A 253 23.12 -9.88 0.18
CA PRO A 253 22.24 -10.71 -0.65
C PRO A 253 21.07 -9.94 -1.28
N LEU A 254 20.63 -8.84 -0.64
CA LEU A 254 19.52 -8.01 -1.11
C LEU A 254 19.93 -7.06 -2.25
N VAL A 255 21.23 -6.91 -2.52
CA VAL A 255 21.75 -6.01 -3.56
C VAL A 255 22.55 -6.71 -4.66
N LYS A 256 22.80 -8.02 -4.54
CA LYS A 256 23.46 -8.84 -5.58
C LYS A 256 22.52 -9.07 -6.77
N GLY A 257 22.36 -8.08 -7.65
CA GLY A 257 21.77 -8.26 -8.96
C GLY A 257 21.17 -6.99 -9.58
N PRO A 258 21.17 -6.85 -10.92
CA PRO A 258 20.50 -5.74 -11.60
C PRO A 258 19.02 -5.67 -11.23
N GLY A 259 18.51 -4.47 -10.91
CA GLY A 259 17.09 -4.25 -10.58
C GLY A 259 16.62 -4.69 -9.19
N ARG A 260 17.47 -5.34 -8.38
CA ARG A 260 17.09 -5.85 -7.04
C ARG A 260 17.15 -4.79 -5.92
N ALA A 261 17.94 -3.74 -6.12
CA ALA A 261 18.22 -2.79 -5.04
C ALA A 261 17.01 -1.93 -4.65
N LEU A 262 16.18 -1.50 -5.62
CA LEU A 262 15.16 -0.49 -5.36
C LEU A 262 13.97 -1.02 -4.52
N PRO A 263 13.33 -2.17 -4.84
CA PRO A 263 12.25 -2.70 -4.00
C PRO A 263 12.74 -3.07 -2.59
N ASN A 264 13.96 -3.59 -2.48
CA ASN A 264 14.53 -3.95 -1.19
C ASN A 264 14.88 -2.70 -0.35
N LEU A 265 15.32 -1.62 -1.00
CA LEU A 265 15.53 -0.32 -0.36
C LEU A 265 14.21 0.27 0.13
N ALA A 266 13.14 0.21 -0.68
CA ALA A 266 11.79 0.64 -0.27
C ALA A 266 11.33 -0.06 1.02
N LEU A 267 11.53 -1.38 1.11
CA LEU A 267 11.19 -2.15 2.31
C LEU A 267 12.09 -1.79 3.51
N ALA A 268 13.36 -1.48 3.28
CA ALA A 268 14.27 -1.01 4.32
C ALA A 268 13.90 0.38 4.86
N GLU A 269 13.46 1.30 3.98
CA GLU A 269 12.93 2.61 4.37
C GLU A 269 11.63 2.45 5.16
N LEU A 270 10.72 1.59 4.71
CA LEU A 270 9.48 1.29 5.46
C LEU A 270 9.79 0.73 6.86
N ALA A 271 10.78 -0.16 6.99
CA ALA A 271 11.24 -0.64 8.28
C ALA A 271 11.81 0.48 9.17
N SER A 272 12.50 1.46 8.59
CA SER A 272 13.02 2.63 9.30
C SER A 272 11.88 3.55 9.76
N ASP A 273 10.80 3.66 8.98
CA ASP A 273 9.60 4.41 9.37
C ASP A 273 8.87 3.79 10.56
N MET A 274 9.12 2.52 10.90
CA MET A 274 8.56 1.88 12.09
C MET A 274 9.41 2.11 13.37
N GLU A 275 10.51 2.86 13.27
CA GLU A 275 11.29 3.28 14.44
C GLU A 275 10.56 4.34 15.26
N ALA A 276 11.05 4.63 16.48
CA ALA A 276 10.35 5.49 17.44
C ALA A 276 10.13 6.94 16.94
N ASN A 277 10.95 7.41 16.01
CA ASN A 277 10.87 8.72 15.36
C ASN A 277 10.42 8.62 13.89
N GLY A 278 10.02 7.42 13.44
CA GLY A 278 9.56 7.17 12.08
C GLY A 278 8.07 7.45 11.90
N MET A 279 7.63 7.46 10.64
CA MET A 279 6.25 7.78 10.25
C MET A 279 5.19 6.83 10.85
N TYR A 280 5.54 5.56 11.06
CA TYR A 280 4.68 4.49 11.53
C TYR A 280 5.01 4.03 12.96
N ALA A 281 5.66 4.89 13.76
CA ALA A 281 5.97 4.62 15.17
C ALA A 281 4.72 4.23 15.98
N ALA A 282 3.60 4.92 15.74
CA ALA A 282 2.33 4.66 16.41
C ALA A 282 1.78 3.27 16.09
N SER A 283 1.86 2.84 14.83
CA SER A 283 1.42 1.52 14.39
C SER A 283 2.17 0.39 15.10
N GLN A 284 3.48 0.56 15.28
CA GLN A 284 4.31 -0.39 16.03
C GLN A 284 4.02 -0.36 17.54
N ALA A 285 3.80 0.82 18.11
CA ALA A 285 3.43 0.95 19.53
C ALA A 285 2.09 0.24 19.82
N LEU A 286 1.10 0.41 18.95
CA LEU A 286 -0.20 -0.27 19.05
C LEU A 286 -0.08 -1.79 18.98
N ARG A 287 0.81 -2.32 18.13
CA ARG A 287 1.08 -3.77 18.09
C ARG A 287 1.57 -4.29 19.43
N ASN A 288 2.54 -3.60 20.03
CA ASN A 288 3.14 -3.99 21.29
C ASN A 288 2.10 -3.93 22.41
N ALA A 289 1.29 -2.86 22.44
CA ALA A 289 0.19 -2.72 23.39
C ALA A 289 -0.84 -3.84 23.23
N GLY A 290 -1.26 -4.17 22.00
CA GLY A 290 -2.23 -5.24 21.74
C GLY A 290 -1.72 -6.67 21.94
N THR A 291 -0.44 -6.84 22.27
CA THR A 291 0.18 -8.15 22.58
C THR A 291 0.26 -8.42 24.09
N HIS A 292 0.09 -7.39 24.92
CA HIS A 292 0.22 -7.42 26.38
C HIS A 292 -1.09 -7.08 27.07
#